data_AF-A0A1Q5XKE7-F1
#
_entry.id   AF-A0A1Q5XKE7-F1
#
_cell.length_a   1.000
_cell.length_b   1.000
_cell.length_c   1.000
_cell.angle_alpha   90.00
_cell.angle_beta   90.00
_cell.angle_gamma   90.00
#
_symmetry.space_group_name_H-M   'P 1'
#
loop_
_entity.id
_entity.type
_entity.pdbx_description
1 polymer ?
#
loop_
_entity_poly.entity_id
_entity_poly.type
_entity_poly.pdbx_seq_one_letter_code
_entity_poly.pdbx_strand_id
1 'polypeptide(L)'
;MDWIMEQQTGWNIKVILCMGWHALDNVVLLKNTIENSTVQALDSAVQKGILVICSNGNSRLGNIMPPIDYLAVGGYNDRGKKDRNEHVPYPDEPFGRNGDGHYRPDLLAPRVSLTIPYCESMENIGVVSYYEGTSGAATLVTGVAAYLFSEYPELNSEDLRSILVEYADPLRDYDNVAPRINVGRVIHGLEMGDLPKRIKHGLPGVTRVDHSSIKSLDEIERGLALSSLVQHQLCTRQELWEFTEDESSVVRRIAVFALIKPINEHERTIYWNRLNEECEGGVRGWYTYGLLQDADILECTKWAQWATDMNWTVRWCVSEYLSKYADSLPQLEKTHDPDLIQDKAFSILQWLKIR
;
A
#
# COMPACT_ATOMS: atom_id res chain seq x y z
N MET A 1 3.20 5.76 23.33
CA MET A 1 4.50 6.30 22.90
C MET A 1 5.28 6.84 24.08
N ASP A 2 4.66 7.62 24.96
CA ASP A 2 5.30 8.19 26.17
C ASP A 2 6.15 7.19 26.95
N TRP A 3 5.59 6.02 27.26
CA TRP A 3 6.33 4.96 27.95
C TRP A 3 7.60 4.49 27.20
N ILE A 4 7.55 4.35 25.87
CA ILE A 4 8.73 4.01 25.06
C ILE A 4 9.78 5.13 25.18
N MET A 5 9.34 6.39 25.16
CA MET A 5 10.22 7.55 25.25
C MET A 5 10.87 7.73 26.63
N GLU A 6 10.21 7.26 27.70
CA GLU A 6 10.76 7.16 29.05
C GLU A 6 11.86 6.10 29.14
N GLN A 7 11.67 4.95 28.47
CA GLN A 7 12.65 3.85 28.47
C GLN A 7 13.78 4.04 27.44
N GLN A 8 13.61 4.97 26.50
CA GLN A 8 14.45 5.11 25.30
C GLN A 8 15.95 5.11 25.60
N THR A 9 16.40 5.92 26.55
CA THR A 9 17.84 5.98 26.91
C THR A 9 18.30 4.71 27.60
N GLY A 10 17.51 4.20 28.56
CA GLY A 10 17.90 3.04 29.38
C GLY A 10 18.01 1.74 28.57
N TRP A 11 17.22 1.61 27.50
CA TRP A 11 17.23 0.44 26.62
C TRP A 11 17.97 0.68 25.30
N ASN A 12 18.53 1.89 25.10
CA ASN A 12 19.15 2.31 23.85
C ASN A 12 18.23 2.05 22.64
N ILE A 13 16.97 2.46 22.73
CA ILE A 13 15.99 2.25 21.65
C ILE A 13 16.39 3.12 20.44
N LYS A 14 16.70 2.47 19.32
CA LYS A 14 17.14 3.08 18.06
C LYS A 14 16.15 2.93 16.91
N VAL A 15 15.27 1.92 16.97
CA VAL A 15 14.31 1.60 15.90
C VAL A 15 12.92 1.41 16.49
N ILE A 16 11.90 1.89 15.78
CA ILE A 16 10.49 1.56 16.00
C ILE A 16 9.92 1.00 14.70
N LEU A 17 9.28 -0.17 14.80
CA LEU A 17 8.50 -0.77 13.72
C LEU A 17 7.04 -0.32 13.83
N CYS A 18 6.54 0.34 12.80
CA CYS A 18 5.17 0.85 12.72
C CYS A 18 4.39 0.16 11.58
N MET A 19 3.56 -0.83 11.92
CA MET A 19 2.77 -1.59 10.94
C MET A 19 1.41 -0.96 10.61
N GLY A 20 1.03 0.12 11.29
CA GLY A 20 -0.30 0.71 11.23
C GLY A 20 -0.27 2.23 11.28
N TRP A 21 0.64 2.85 10.52
CA TRP A 21 0.89 4.29 10.55
C TRP A 21 -0.32 5.17 10.18
N HIS A 22 -1.40 4.58 9.67
CA HIS A 22 -2.64 5.25 9.28
C HIS A 22 -3.90 4.59 9.84
N ALA A 23 -3.80 3.77 10.89
CA ALA A 23 -4.89 2.91 11.34
C ALA A 23 -6.20 3.63 11.73
N LEU A 24 -6.13 4.91 12.09
CA LEU A 24 -7.28 5.72 12.48
C LEU A 24 -7.68 6.77 11.43
N ASP A 25 -6.98 6.80 10.29
CA ASP A 25 -7.12 7.84 9.28
C ASP A 25 -8.00 7.35 8.11
N ASN A 26 -8.66 8.29 7.41
CA ASN A 26 -9.34 7.96 6.17
C ASN A 26 -8.29 7.64 5.11
N VAL A 27 -8.29 6.41 4.60
CA VAL A 27 -7.26 5.94 3.67
C VAL A 27 -7.37 6.53 2.26
N VAL A 28 -8.49 7.14 1.89
CA VAL A 28 -8.76 7.66 0.54
C VAL A 28 -8.66 9.17 0.47
N LEU A 29 -9.21 9.86 1.48
CA LEU A 29 -9.17 11.32 1.53
C LEU A 29 -7.77 11.77 1.91
N LEU A 30 -7.12 12.46 0.97
CA LEU A 30 -5.75 12.91 1.11
C LEU A 30 -5.68 14.09 2.08
N LYS A 31 -4.65 14.10 2.92
CA LYS A 31 -4.26 15.20 3.79
C LYS A 31 -2.74 15.22 3.96
N ASN A 32 -2.19 16.35 4.36
CA ASN A 32 -0.77 16.44 4.71
C ASN A 32 -0.46 15.47 5.85
N THR A 33 0.71 14.81 5.83
CA THR A 33 0.93 13.65 6.70
C THR A 33 1.04 14.01 8.18
N ILE A 34 1.39 15.26 8.50
CA ILE A 34 1.40 15.81 9.86
C ILE A 34 0.02 15.80 10.53
N GLU A 35 -1.05 15.70 9.75
CA GLU A 35 -2.43 15.59 10.25
C GLU A 35 -2.84 14.15 10.56
N ASN A 36 -1.99 13.15 10.26
CA ASN A 36 -2.25 11.76 10.63
C ASN A 36 -1.98 11.55 12.12
N SER A 37 -2.92 10.90 12.79
CA SER A 37 -2.89 10.70 14.25
C SER A 37 -1.65 9.93 14.72
N THR A 38 -1.26 8.88 14.00
CA THR A 38 -0.07 8.08 14.35
C THR A 38 1.21 8.85 14.08
N VAL A 39 1.20 9.75 13.08
CA VAL A 39 2.35 10.62 12.79
C VAL A 39 2.61 11.57 13.95
N GLN A 40 1.56 12.20 14.46
CA GLN A 40 1.63 13.04 15.65
C GLN A 40 2.10 12.25 16.90
N ALA A 41 1.63 11.01 17.07
CA ALA A 41 2.02 10.17 18.19
C ALA A 41 3.51 9.78 18.17
N LEU A 42 4.09 9.62 16.98
CA LEU A 42 5.48 9.20 16.77
C LEU A 42 6.46 10.37 16.61
N ASP A 43 5.99 11.62 16.49
CA ASP A 43 6.83 12.80 16.29
C ASP A 43 7.95 12.89 17.34
N SER A 44 7.62 12.71 18.62
CA SER A 44 8.63 12.71 19.69
C SER A 44 9.77 11.69 19.50
N ALA A 45 9.50 10.53 18.88
CA ALA A 45 10.51 9.54 18.57
C ALA A 45 11.40 9.99 17.41
N VAL A 46 10.79 10.53 16.34
CA VAL A 46 11.51 11.11 15.19
C VAL A 46 12.43 12.24 15.65
N GLN A 47 11.92 13.18 16.46
CA GLN A 47 12.70 14.31 16.98
C GLN A 47 13.90 13.87 17.84
N LYS A 48 13.82 12.70 18.50
CA LYS A 48 14.95 12.10 19.23
C LYS A 48 15.91 11.30 18.34
N GLY A 49 15.69 11.29 17.01
CA GLY A 49 16.51 10.56 16.06
C GLY A 49 16.31 9.04 16.10
N ILE A 50 15.17 8.54 16.60
CA ILE A 50 14.81 7.13 16.48
C ILE A 50 14.36 6.86 15.04
N LEU A 51 14.91 5.81 14.41
CA LEU A 51 14.49 5.40 13.08
C LEU A 51 13.11 4.75 13.16
N VAL A 52 12.10 5.38 12.55
CA VAL A 52 10.79 4.78 12.38
C VAL A 52 10.77 4.06 11.04
N ILE A 53 10.57 2.74 11.06
CA ILE A 53 10.40 1.90 9.88
C ILE A 53 8.94 1.50 9.82
N CYS A 54 8.28 1.69 8.68
CA CYS A 54 6.86 1.41 8.54
C CYS A 54 6.54 0.54 7.34
N SER A 55 5.47 -0.25 7.47
CA SER A 55 4.88 -0.94 6.32
C SER A 55 4.17 0.08 5.42
N ASN A 56 4.44 0.01 4.13
CA ASN A 56 3.88 0.94 3.16
C ASN A 56 2.35 0.79 3.00
N GLY A 57 1.86 -0.46 2.97
CA GLY A 57 0.45 -0.78 2.80
C GLY A 57 0.27 -2.05 1.96
N ASN A 58 -0.94 -2.63 1.96
CA ASN A 58 -1.19 -3.89 1.27
C ASN A 58 -2.12 -3.78 0.06
N SER A 59 -2.71 -2.60 -0.18
CA SER A 59 -3.71 -2.38 -1.23
C SER A 59 -3.56 -0.99 -1.82
N ARG A 60 -3.82 -0.88 -3.14
CA ARG A 60 -3.91 0.38 -3.88
C ARG A 60 -5.21 1.16 -3.67
N LEU A 61 -6.12 0.66 -2.85
CA LEU A 61 -7.38 1.35 -2.54
C LEU A 61 -7.18 2.73 -1.91
N GLY A 62 -6.14 2.89 -1.10
CA GLY A 62 -5.84 4.13 -0.41
C GLY A 62 -5.02 5.10 -1.26
N ASN A 63 -5.15 6.39 -0.96
CA ASN A 63 -4.30 7.47 -1.47
C ASN A 63 -3.22 7.90 -0.48
N ILE A 64 -3.41 7.61 0.81
CA ILE A 64 -2.44 8.04 1.82
C ILE A 64 -1.21 7.14 1.76
N MET A 65 -0.04 7.76 1.87
CA MET A 65 1.26 7.09 1.91
C MET A 65 2.10 7.63 3.09
N PRO A 66 3.09 6.87 3.60
CA PRO A 66 3.84 7.27 4.79
C PRO A 66 4.50 8.66 4.73
N PRO A 67 4.79 9.30 5.88
CA PRO A 67 5.56 10.54 5.93
C PRO A 67 7.04 10.34 5.53
N ILE A 68 7.72 11.42 5.14
CA ILE A 68 9.16 11.42 4.75
C ILE A 68 10.11 11.13 5.89
N ASP A 69 9.68 11.37 7.11
CA ASP A 69 10.50 11.10 8.28
C ASP A 69 10.62 9.59 8.58
N TYR A 70 9.81 8.75 7.94
CA TYR A 70 9.85 7.30 8.12
C TYR A 70 10.60 6.63 6.98
N LEU A 71 11.18 5.46 7.24
CA LEU A 71 11.59 4.53 6.19
C LEU A 71 10.39 3.64 5.84
N ALA A 72 9.73 3.95 4.72
CA ALA A 72 8.59 3.18 4.22
C ALA A 72 9.05 1.98 3.41
N VAL A 73 8.59 0.79 3.82
CA VAL A 73 8.97 -0.48 3.21
C VAL A 73 7.76 -1.09 2.51
N GLY A 74 7.86 -1.18 1.19
CA GLY A 74 6.95 -1.92 0.34
C GLY A 74 7.41 -3.35 0.08
N GLY A 75 6.66 -4.06 -0.76
CA GLY A 75 6.86 -5.46 -1.05
C GLY A 75 7.15 -5.79 -2.51
N TYR A 76 7.98 -6.81 -2.74
CA TYR A 76 8.07 -7.52 -4.02
C TYR A 76 7.85 -9.03 -3.82
N ASN A 77 7.54 -9.74 -4.90
CA ASN A 77 7.45 -11.19 -4.89
C ASN A 77 8.81 -11.79 -5.30
N ASP A 78 9.48 -12.44 -4.35
CA ASP A 78 10.76 -13.12 -4.58
C ASP A 78 10.58 -14.60 -4.96
N ARG A 79 9.35 -15.12 -4.92
CA ARG A 79 8.99 -16.53 -5.14
C ARG A 79 9.75 -17.50 -4.21
N GLY A 80 10.21 -17.02 -3.05
CA GLY A 80 11.09 -17.76 -2.16
C GLY A 80 12.46 -18.07 -2.77
N LYS A 81 12.93 -17.28 -3.74
CA LYS A 81 14.20 -17.48 -4.45
C LYS A 81 15.21 -16.42 -4.10
N LYS A 82 16.46 -16.84 -3.89
CA LYS A 82 17.59 -15.92 -3.72
C LYS A 82 18.00 -15.22 -5.03
N ASP A 83 17.67 -15.80 -6.18
CA ASP A 83 18.05 -15.25 -7.48
C ASP A 83 17.22 -14.00 -7.78
N ARG A 84 17.90 -12.86 -7.87
CA ARG A 84 17.28 -11.55 -8.13
C ARG A 84 16.60 -11.45 -9.49
N ASN A 85 16.90 -12.35 -10.42
CA ASN A 85 16.25 -12.40 -11.74
C ASN A 85 14.86 -13.06 -11.68
N GLU A 86 14.57 -13.85 -10.64
CA GLU A 86 13.26 -14.48 -10.44
C GLU A 86 12.27 -13.56 -9.70
N HIS A 87 12.78 -12.48 -9.09
CA HIS A 87 11.99 -11.51 -8.36
C HIS A 87 11.18 -10.65 -9.31
N VAL A 88 9.92 -10.42 -8.96
CA VAL A 88 8.98 -9.65 -9.78
C VAL A 88 8.24 -8.61 -8.95
N PRO A 89 7.74 -7.54 -9.58
CA PRO A 89 6.83 -6.60 -8.94
C PRO A 89 5.65 -7.28 -8.26
N TYR A 90 5.25 -6.77 -7.09
CA TYR A 90 3.98 -7.18 -6.49
C TYR A 90 2.86 -6.29 -7.06
N PRO A 91 1.84 -6.86 -7.73
CA PRO A 91 0.89 -6.07 -8.52
C PRO A 91 0.14 -4.99 -7.73
N ASP A 92 -0.31 -5.30 -6.52
CA ASP A 92 -1.09 -4.39 -5.66
C ASP A 92 -0.26 -3.61 -4.64
N GLU A 93 1.06 -3.56 -4.81
CA GLU A 93 1.87 -2.68 -3.97
C GLU A 93 1.41 -1.23 -4.17
N PRO A 94 0.98 -0.54 -3.10
CA PRO A 94 0.65 0.88 -3.19
C PRO A 94 1.93 1.69 -3.44
N PHE A 95 1.88 2.63 -4.38
CA PHE A 95 3.00 3.55 -4.60
C PHE A 95 2.48 4.88 -5.16
N GLY A 96 3.29 5.91 -5.04
CA GLY A 96 2.95 7.26 -5.49
C GLY A 96 3.35 8.31 -4.47
N ARG A 97 2.88 9.54 -4.67
CA ARG A 97 3.17 10.67 -3.77
C ARG A 97 2.21 10.67 -2.59
N ASN A 98 2.72 10.92 -1.39
CA ASN A 98 1.91 11.19 -0.20
C ASN A 98 1.27 12.59 -0.26
N GLY A 99 0.48 12.96 0.75
CA GLY A 99 -0.16 14.28 0.82
C GLY A 99 0.80 15.47 0.95
N ASP A 100 2.08 15.23 1.22
CA ASP A 100 3.12 16.27 1.21
C ASP A 100 3.87 16.30 -0.13
N GLY A 101 3.54 15.42 -1.07
CA GLY A 101 4.16 15.35 -2.39
C GLY A 101 5.38 14.44 -2.49
N HIS A 102 5.71 13.64 -1.48
CA HIS A 102 6.87 12.74 -1.48
C HIS A 102 6.51 11.34 -1.97
N TYR A 103 7.32 10.78 -2.87
CA TYR A 103 7.14 9.41 -3.36
C TYR A 103 7.36 8.35 -2.27
N ARG A 104 6.55 7.31 -2.31
CA ARG A 104 6.57 6.14 -1.43
C ARG A 104 6.28 4.86 -2.21
N PRO A 105 6.77 3.68 -1.77
CA PRO A 105 7.68 3.48 -0.63
C PRO A 105 9.11 3.97 -0.91
N ASP A 106 9.97 3.97 0.12
CA ASP A 106 11.40 4.27 -0.04
C ASP A 106 12.20 3.04 -0.51
N LEU A 107 11.76 1.85 -0.10
CA LEU A 107 12.47 0.59 -0.32
C LEU A 107 11.48 -0.56 -0.47
N LEU A 108 11.90 -1.62 -1.17
CA LEU A 108 11.17 -2.88 -1.29
C LEU A 108 11.93 -4.02 -0.61
N ALA A 109 11.20 -4.90 0.06
CA ALA A 109 11.68 -6.15 0.64
C ALA A 109 10.76 -7.33 0.26
N PRO A 110 11.20 -8.60 0.41
CA PRO A 110 10.34 -9.75 0.17
C PRO A 110 9.03 -9.64 0.96
N ARG A 111 7.90 -9.93 0.30
CA ARG A 111 6.55 -9.76 0.86
C ARG A 111 5.77 -11.06 1.02
N VAL A 112 6.13 -12.10 0.26
CA VAL A 112 5.36 -13.35 0.16
C VAL A 112 6.19 -14.50 0.75
N SER A 113 5.52 -15.52 1.27
CA SER A 113 6.15 -16.73 1.83
C SER A 113 7.21 -16.44 2.91
N LEU A 114 6.99 -15.41 3.74
CA LEU A 114 7.92 -15.06 4.80
C LEU A 114 7.86 -16.09 5.91
N THR A 115 8.97 -16.79 6.14
CA THR A 115 9.05 -17.79 7.20
C THR A 115 9.07 -17.11 8.56
N ILE A 116 8.09 -17.43 9.40
CA ILE A 116 7.95 -16.89 10.76
C ILE A 116 7.86 -18.04 11.78
N PRO A 117 8.18 -17.79 13.06
CA PRO A 117 7.84 -18.74 14.12
C PRO A 117 6.36 -19.13 14.05
N TYR A 118 6.06 -20.41 14.26
CA TYR A 118 4.69 -20.91 14.17
C TYR A 118 3.76 -20.13 15.10
N CYS A 119 2.68 -19.59 14.52
CA CYS A 119 1.76 -18.68 15.21
C CYS A 119 0.29 -19.09 15.07
N GLU A 120 0.01 -20.25 14.47
CA GLU A 120 -1.37 -20.73 14.23
C GLU A 120 -1.95 -21.46 15.44
N SER A 121 -1.12 -22.14 16.23
CA SER A 121 -1.52 -22.76 17.50
C SER A 121 -0.32 -22.92 18.44
N MET A 122 -0.55 -23.19 19.73
CA MET A 122 0.53 -23.36 20.71
C MET A 122 1.16 -24.77 20.71
N GLU A 123 0.72 -25.68 19.83
CA GLU A 123 0.92 -27.13 20.03
C GLU A 123 2.02 -27.76 19.15
N ASN A 124 2.53 -27.06 18.13
CA ASN A 124 3.46 -27.66 17.16
C ASN A 124 4.88 -27.06 17.23
N ILE A 125 5.69 -27.59 18.14
CA ILE A 125 7.13 -27.30 18.22
C ILE A 125 7.83 -27.89 16.99
N GLY A 126 8.60 -27.07 16.26
CA GLY A 126 9.39 -27.50 15.10
C GLY A 126 8.75 -27.25 13.73
N VAL A 127 7.56 -26.65 13.69
CA VAL A 127 6.90 -26.17 12.46
C VAL A 127 7.13 -24.66 12.33
N VAL A 128 7.08 -24.14 11.11
CA VAL A 128 7.10 -22.70 10.81
C VAL A 128 5.78 -22.31 10.16
N SER A 129 5.37 -21.05 10.32
CA SER A 129 4.26 -20.47 9.57
C SER A 129 4.81 -19.59 8.43
N TYR A 130 3.95 -19.30 7.46
CA TYR A 130 4.25 -18.38 6.38
C TYR A 130 3.38 -17.14 6.48
N TYR A 131 3.99 -15.98 6.34
CA TYR A 131 3.31 -14.69 6.41
C TYR A 131 3.44 -13.94 5.08
N GLU A 132 2.41 -13.15 4.77
CA GLU A 132 2.34 -12.35 3.55
C GLU A 132 1.91 -10.92 3.89
N GLY A 133 2.63 -9.92 3.35
CA GLY A 133 2.28 -8.51 3.52
C GLY A 133 3.46 -7.60 3.81
N THR A 134 3.27 -6.29 3.59
CA THR A 134 4.30 -5.28 3.82
C THR A 134 4.69 -5.13 5.29
N SER A 135 3.83 -5.57 6.22
CA SER A 135 4.16 -5.71 7.65
C SER A 135 5.35 -6.65 7.86
N GLY A 136 5.38 -7.79 7.15
CA GLY A 136 6.51 -8.72 7.20
C GLY A 136 7.75 -8.17 6.50
N ALA A 137 7.57 -7.53 5.34
CA ALA A 137 8.65 -6.84 4.62
C ALA A 137 9.34 -5.77 5.49
N ALA A 138 8.56 -4.91 6.16
CA ALA A 138 9.06 -3.90 7.09
C ALA A 138 9.78 -4.51 8.31
N THR A 139 9.30 -5.66 8.79
CA THR A 139 9.94 -6.42 9.87
C THR A 139 11.33 -6.89 9.47
N LEU A 140 11.51 -7.42 8.25
CA LEU A 140 12.82 -7.83 7.75
C LEU A 140 13.79 -6.65 7.72
N VAL A 141 13.35 -5.50 7.21
CA VAL A 141 14.17 -4.28 7.16
C VAL A 141 14.48 -3.75 8.56
N THR A 142 13.56 -3.88 9.51
CA THR A 142 13.81 -3.56 10.93
C THR A 142 14.89 -4.45 11.53
N GLY A 143 14.88 -5.76 11.24
CA GLY A 143 15.96 -6.66 11.64
C GLY A 143 17.32 -6.27 11.06
N VAL A 144 17.35 -5.87 9.78
CA VAL A 144 18.55 -5.34 9.13
C VAL A 144 19.03 -4.06 9.80
N ALA A 145 18.13 -3.11 10.09
CA ALA A 145 18.50 -1.87 10.75
C ALA A 145 19.07 -2.11 12.17
N ALA A 146 18.46 -3.03 12.93
CA ALA A 146 18.97 -3.41 14.25
C ALA A 146 20.37 -4.03 14.18
N TYR A 147 20.62 -4.92 13.20
CA TYR A 147 21.94 -5.48 12.94
C TYR A 147 22.96 -4.37 12.60
N LEU A 148 22.62 -3.47 11.67
CA LEU A 148 23.53 -2.40 11.27
C LEU A 148 23.83 -1.40 12.39
N PHE A 149 22.86 -1.07 13.25
CA PHE A 149 23.13 -0.26 14.44
C PHE A 149 24.01 -0.98 15.47
N SER A 150 23.94 -2.31 15.55
CA SER A 150 24.80 -3.10 16.44
C SER A 150 26.25 -3.13 15.93
N GLU A 151 26.44 -3.36 14.63
CA GLU A 151 27.77 -3.45 14.02
C GLU A 151 28.42 -2.08 13.81
N TYR A 152 27.63 -1.04 13.58
CA TYR A 152 28.10 0.33 13.33
C TYR A 152 27.42 1.32 14.29
N PRO A 153 27.82 1.36 15.58
CA PRO A 153 27.12 2.15 16.62
C PRO A 153 27.11 3.66 16.39
N GLU A 154 28.03 4.17 15.58
CA GLU A 154 28.13 5.60 15.21
C GLU A 154 27.11 6.01 14.13
N LEU A 155 26.44 5.04 13.49
CA LEU A 155 25.38 5.36 12.52
C LEU A 155 24.21 6.04 13.22
N ASN A 156 23.74 7.12 12.61
CA ASN A 156 22.46 7.73 12.95
C ASN A 156 21.37 7.27 11.97
N SER A 157 20.12 7.53 12.34
CA SER A 157 18.92 7.08 11.61
C SER A 157 18.81 7.67 10.20
N GLU A 158 19.24 8.91 10.00
CA GLU A 158 19.20 9.60 8.69
C GLU A 158 20.20 8.97 7.71
N ASP A 159 21.42 8.72 8.18
CA ASP A 159 22.48 8.09 7.39
C ASP A 159 22.11 6.64 7.06
N LEU A 160 21.60 5.88 8.04
CA LEU A 160 21.15 4.51 7.81
C LEU A 160 20.02 4.45 6.78
N ARG A 161 19.01 5.32 6.89
CA ARG A 161 17.93 5.42 5.89
C ARG A 161 18.49 5.70 4.50
N SER A 162 19.41 6.66 4.40
CA SER A 162 20.02 7.07 3.11
C SER A 162 20.81 5.94 2.46
N ILE A 163 21.64 5.23 3.23
CA ILE A 163 22.48 4.14 2.76
C ILE A 163 21.64 2.94 2.33
N LEU A 164 20.58 2.61 3.07
CA LEU A 164 19.68 1.51 2.71
C LEU A 164 19.02 1.73 1.34
N VAL A 165 18.67 2.96 1.00
CA VAL A 165 18.07 3.33 -0.29
C VAL A 165 19.12 3.43 -1.39
N GLU A 166 20.24 4.11 -1.15
CA GLU A 166 21.29 4.35 -2.15
C GLU A 166 21.92 3.04 -2.67
N TYR A 167 22.21 2.11 -1.76
CA TYR A 167 22.85 0.85 -2.11
C TYR A 167 21.88 -0.26 -2.52
N ALA A 168 20.58 0.02 -2.56
CA ALA A 168 19.58 -0.90 -3.04
C ALA A 168 19.70 -1.14 -4.57
N ASP A 169 19.04 -2.19 -5.04
CA ASP A 169 19.04 -2.55 -6.46
C ASP A 169 17.68 -2.22 -7.09
N PRO A 170 17.65 -1.59 -8.27
CA PRO A 170 16.39 -1.33 -8.96
C PRO A 170 15.66 -2.65 -9.29
N LEU A 171 14.33 -2.58 -9.31
CA LEU A 171 13.48 -3.59 -9.91
C LEU A 171 13.07 -3.09 -11.30
N ARG A 172 13.44 -3.84 -12.35
CA ARG A 172 13.22 -3.42 -13.74
C ARG A 172 11.75 -3.59 -14.12
N ASP A 173 11.33 -2.84 -15.14
CA ASP A 173 10.00 -2.94 -15.76
C ASP A 173 8.85 -2.75 -14.74
N TYR A 174 9.04 -1.79 -13.83
CA TYR A 174 8.10 -1.50 -12.76
C TYR A 174 7.88 0.00 -12.59
N ASP A 175 6.62 0.43 -12.55
CA ASP A 175 6.24 1.84 -12.36
C ASP A 175 6.62 2.37 -10.98
N ASN A 176 6.66 1.49 -9.97
CA ASN A 176 7.16 1.85 -8.66
C ASN A 176 8.70 1.87 -8.67
N VAL A 177 9.25 3.07 -8.55
CA VAL A 177 10.69 3.33 -8.60
C VAL A 177 11.45 2.92 -7.33
N ALA A 178 10.75 2.46 -6.29
CA ALA A 178 11.39 2.02 -5.05
C ALA A 178 12.33 0.83 -5.33
N PRO A 179 13.60 0.90 -4.90
CA PRO A 179 14.56 -0.17 -5.14
C PRO A 179 14.41 -1.30 -4.12
N ARG A 180 14.91 -2.49 -4.46
CA ARG A 180 14.94 -3.67 -3.58
C ARG A 180 16.19 -3.65 -2.70
N ILE A 181 16.02 -3.84 -1.40
CA ILE A 181 17.11 -3.85 -0.43
C ILE A 181 18.29 -4.73 -0.85
N ASN A 182 19.52 -4.26 -0.62
CA ASN A 182 20.76 -5.02 -0.80
C ASN A 182 21.73 -4.77 0.36
N VAL A 183 21.59 -5.60 1.40
CA VAL A 183 22.39 -5.47 2.64
C VAL A 183 23.88 -5.66 2.39
N GLY A 184 24.28 -6.51 1.44
CA GLY A 184 25.68 -6.72 1.11
C GLY A 184 26.35 -5.47 0.54
N ARG A 185 25.65 -4.73 -0.34
CA ARG A 185 26.14 -3.45 -0.87
C ARG A 185 26.18 -2.36 0.20
N VAL A 186 25.20 -2.35 1.11
CA VAL A 186 25.17 -1.45 2.27
C VAL A 186 26.40 -1.64 3.16
N ILE A 187 26.68 -2.89 3.56
CA ILE A 187 27.86 -3.24 4.38
C ILE A 187 29.15 -2.83 3.68
N HIS A 188 29.26 -3.15 2.38
CA HIS A 188 30.45 -2.79 1.61
C HIS A 188 30.66 -1.26 1.55
N GLY A 189 29.59 -0.48 1.33
CA GLY A 189 29.67 0.99 1.35
C GLY A 189 30.14 1.54 2.69
N LEU A 190 29.62 0.99 3.80
CA LEU A 190 30.03 1.35 5.16
C LEU A 190 31.50 1.04 5.44
N GLU A 191 31.98 -0.14 5.05
CA GLU A 191 33.38 -0.55 5.20
C GLU A 191 34.35 0.36 4.41
N MET A 192 33.90 0.87 3.28
CA MET A 192 34.67 1.79 2.43
C MET A 192 34.61 3.25 2.90
N GLY A 193 33.80 3.56 3.92
CA GLY A 193 33.58 4.93 4.40
C GLY A 193 32.80 5.81 3.41
N ASP A 194 32.09 5.19 2.47
CA ASP A 194 31.32 5.87 1.43
C ASP A 194 29.92 6.19 1.95
N LEU A 195 29.83 7.25 2.77
CA LEU A 195 28.53 7.75 3.24
C LEU A 195 27.88 8.59 2.13
N PRO A 196 26.67 8.25 1.67
CA PRO A 196 25.99 8.98 0.64
C PRO A 196 25.76 10.43 1.09
N LYS A 197 25.82 11.35 0.12
CA LYS A 197 25.37 12.72 0.35
C LYS A 197 23.90 12.66 0.74
N ARG A 198 23.52 13.28 1.86
CA ARG A 198 22.15 13.34 2.39
C ARG A 198 21.12 13.38 1.27
N ILE A 199 20.09 12.54 1.37
CA ILE A 199 18.95 12.54 0.45
C ILE A 199 18.48 14.00 0.30
N LYS A 200 18.67 14.57 -0.89
CA LYS A 200 18.03 15.84 -1.20
C LYS A 200 16.55 15.56 -1.25
N HIS A 201 15.79 16.08 -0.29
CA HIS A 201 14.33 15.96 -0.27
C HIS A 201 13.79 16.35 -1.66
N GLY A 202 13.33 15.33 -2.39
CA GLY A 202 12.87 15.48 -3.77
C GLY A 202 11.54 16.22 -3.77
N LEU A 203 11.50 17.29 -4.57
CA LEU A 203 10.40 18.25 -4.76
C LEU A 203 10.05 19.10 -3.51
N PRO A 204 9.67 20.38 -3.70
CA PRO A 204 9.11 21.18 -2.61
C PRO A 204 7.87 20.47 -2.07
N GLY A 205 7.72 20.42 -0.76
CA GLY A 205 6.53 19.85 -0.14
C GLY A 205 5.27 20.61 -0.57
N VAL A 206 4.19 19.88 -0.83
CA VAL A 206 2.87 20.48 -1.09
C VAL A 206 2.36 21.07 0.22
N THR A 207 2.29 22.41 0.28
CA THR A 207 1.89 23.12 1.49
C THR A 207 0.46 23.62 1.34
N ARG A 208 -0.43 23.14 2.22
CA ARG A 208 -1.79 23.62 2.48
C ARG A 208 -2.51 24.27 1.29
N VAL A 209 -3.32 23.47 0.62
CA VAL A 209 -4.18 23.92 -0.49
C VAL A 209 -5.54 24.41 -0.02
N ASP A 210 -6.11 25.32 -0.80
CA ASP A 210 -7.52 25.71 -0.69
C ASP A 210 -8.36 25.03 -1.79
N HIS A 211 -9.66 25.33 -1.85
CA HIS A 211 -10.55 24.73 -2.86
C HIS A 211 -10.21 25.14 -4.30
N SER A 212 -9.50 26.25 -4.51
CA SER A 212 -9.12 26.71 -5.86
C SER A 212 -8.02 25.83 -6.48
N SER A 213 -7.23 25.14 -5.65
CA SER A 213 -6.21 24.18 -6.07
C SER A 213 -6.76 22.95 -6.82
N ILE A 214 -8.08 22.77 -6.90
CA ILE A 214 -8.70 21.77 -7.78
C ILE A 214 -8.33 21.97 -9.26
N LYS A 215 -7.89 23.17 -9.64
CA LYS A 215 -7.40 23.50 -10.99
C LYS A 215 -5.88 23.42 -11.13
N SER A 216 -5.17 22.93 -10.11
CA SER A 216 -3.71 22.84 -10.14
C SER A 216 -3.22 21.84 -11.18
N LEU A 217 -2.02 22.07 -11.70
CA LEU A 217 -1.30 21.11 -12.51
C LEU A 217 -0.75 19.95 -11.66
N ASP A 218 -0.49 20.17 -10.37
CA ASP A 218 -0.02 19.12 -9.45
C ASP A 218 -1.22 18.27 -8.98
N GLU A 219 -1.14 16.96 -9.22
CA GLU A 219 -2.19 16.01 -8.85
C GLU A 219 -2.43 15.90 -7.34
N ILE A 220 -1.41 16.13 -6.51
CA ILE A 220 -1.53 16.08 -5.05
C ILE A 220 -2.26 17.32 -4.55
N GLU A 221 -2.00 18.48 -5.14
CA GLU A 221 -2.77 19.69 -4.86
C GLU A 221 -4.26 19.52 -5.22
N ARG A 222 -4.55 18.94 -6.40
CA ARG A 222 -5.93 18.61 -6.80
C ARG A 222 -6.57 17.59 -5.85
N GLY A 223 -5.83 16.53 -5.49
CA GLY A 223 -6.30 15.47 -4.58
C GLY A 223 -6.62 15.98 -3.19
N LEU A 224 -5.77 16.84 -2.61
CA LEU A 224 -6.02 17.51 -1.33
C LEU A 224 -7.24 18.44 -1.41
N ALA A 225 -7.37 19.22 -2.49
CA ALA A 225 -8.52 20.12 -2.69
C ALA A 225 -9.83 19.33 -2.81
N LEU A 226 -9.86 18.27 -3.62
CA LEU A 226 -11.05 17.41 -3.77
C LEU A 226 -11.38 16.69 -2.46
N SER A 227 -10.39 16.22 -1.72
CA SER A 227 -10.60 15.59 -0.41
C SER A 227 -11.28 16.54 0.57
N SER A 228 -10.84 17.80 0.60
CA SER A 228 -11.47 18.86 1.40
C SER A 228 -12.91 19.12 0.95
N LEU A 229 -13.17 19.24 -0.35
CA LEU A 229 -14.52 19.47 -0.87
C LEU A 229 -15.48 18.31 -0.53
N VAL A 230 -15.03 17.06 -0.69
CA VAL A 230 -15.79 15.85 -0.34
C VAL A 230 -16.08 15.81 1.16
N GLN A 231 -15.08 16.05 2.00
CA GLN A 231 -15.23 16.01 3.46
C GLN A 231 -16.25 17.04 3.96
N HIS A 232 -16.31 18.21 3.33
CA HIS A 232 -17.26 19.28 3.66
C HIS A 232 -18.59 19.17 2.90
N GLN A 233 -18.82 18.10 2.12
CA GLN A 233 -20.03 17.88 1.32
C GLN A 233 -20.33 19.01 0.33
N LEU A 234 -19.27 19.55 -0.28
CA LEU A 234 -19.35 20.68 -1.22
C LEU A 234 -19.34 20.23 -2.70
N CYS A 235 -19.25 18.93 -2.97
CA CYS A 235 -19.35 18.36 -4.32
C CYS A 235 -20.75 17.81 -4.59
N THR A 236 -21.30 18.15 -5.74
CA THR A 236 -22.45 17.47 -6.32
C THR A 236 -22.06 16.13 -6.92
N ARG A 237 -23.04 15.23 -7.09
CA ARG A 237 -22.81 13.93 -7.74
C ARG A 237 -22.32 14.07 -9.19
N GLN A 238 -22.77 15.11 -9.90
CA GLN A 238 -22.32 15.39 -11.26
C GLN A 238 -20.84 15.77 -11.29
N GLU A 239 -20.41 16.67 -10.40
CA GLU A 239 -18.99 17.05 -10.30
C GLU A 239 -18.11 15.86 -9.94
N LEU A 240 -18.59 14.96 -9.05
CA LEU A 240 -17.87 13.73 -8.73
C LEU A 240 -17.66 12.85 -9.97
N TRP A 241 -18.67 12.72 -10.84
CA TRP A 241 -18.51 12.02 -12.12
C TRP A 241 -17.54 12.71 -13.08
N GLU A 242 -17.47 14.03 -13.09
CA GLU A 242 -16.48 14.75 -13.88
C GLU A 242 -15.06 14.45 -13.37
N PHE A 243 -14.86 14.36 -12.04
CA PHE A 243 -13.58 13.99 -11.45
C PHE A 243 -13.19 12.51 -11.63
N THR A 244 -14.12 11.61 -12.00
CA THR A 244 -13.73 10.25 -12.37
C THR A 244 -12.99 10.17 -13.69
N GLU A 245 -12.93 11.26 -14.47
CA GLU A 245 -12.20 11.35 -15.73
C GLU A 245 -10.85 12.09 -15.59
N ASP A 246 -10.45 12.53 -14.38
CA ASP A 246 -9.16 13.19 -14.16
C ASP A 246 -8.01 12.27 -14.56
N GLU A 247 -6.92 12.82 -15.10
CA GLU A 247 -5.73 12.05 -15.49
C GLU A 247 -5.05 11.38 -14.28
N SER A 248 -5.16 11.97 -13.09
CA SER A 248 -4.61 11.44 -11.85
C SER A 248 -5.49 10.37 -11.23
N SER A 249 -4.88 9.20 -11.00
CA SER A 249 -5.52 8.14 -10.21
C SER A 249 -5.87 8.55 -8.78
N VAL A 250 -5.14 9.52 -8.20
CA VAL A 250 -5.43 10.03 -6.85
C VAL A 250 -6.79 10.70 -6.82
N VAL A 251 -7.03 11.61 -7.77
CA VAL A 251 -8.29 12.34 -7.93
C VAL A 251 -9.42 11.38 -8.27
N ARG A 252 -9.22 10.48 -9.25
CA ARG A 252 -10.22 9.47 -9.62
C ARG A 252 -10.62 8.60 -8.43
N ARG A 253 -9.68 8.12 -7.61
CA ARG A 253 -9.99 7.33 -6.40
C ARG A 253 -10.87 8.09 -5.41
N ILE A 254 -10.57 9.36 -5.13
CA ILE A 254 -11.38 10.20 -4.23
C ILE A 254 -12.80 10.36 -4.80
N ALA A 255 -12.91 10.63 -6.10
CA ALA A 255 -14.17 10.83 -6.77
C ALA A 255 -15.06 9.57 -6.72
N VAL A 256 -14.52 8.41 -7.11
CA VAL A 256 -15.27 7.14 -7.10
C VAL A 256 -15.64 6.72 -5.67
N PHE A 257 -14.73 6.91 -4.70
CA PHE A 257 -15.04 6.71 -3.28
C PHE A 257 -16.22 7.56 -2.82
N ALA A 258 -16.23 8.84 -3.19
CA ALA A 258 -17.29 9.78 -2.81
C ALA A 258 -18.63 9.49 -3.49
N LEU A 259 -18.65 8.80 -4.64
CA LEU A 259 -19.89 8.35 -5.28
C LEU A 259 -20.60 7.25 -4.48
N ILE A 260 -19.86 6.51 -3.63
CA ILE A 260 -20.30 5.43 -2.73
C ILE A 260 -20.82 4.19 -3.46
N LYS A 261 -21.93 4.31 -4.19
CA LYS A 261 -22.61 3.25 -4.95
C LYS A 261 -23.47 3.83 -6.06
N PRO A 262 -23.86 3.04 -7.09
CA PRO A 262 -24.87 3.46 -8.06
C PRO A 262 -26.21 3.82 -7.39
N ILE A 263 -26.89 4.87 -7.84
CA ILE A 263 -28.22 5.28 -7.37
C ILE A 263 -29.36 4.74 -8.23
N ASN A 264 -29.06 4.18 -9.40
CA ASN A 264 -30.03 3.54 -10.31
C ASN A 264 -29.33 2.61 -11.32
N GLU A 265 -30.12 1.86 -12.10
CA GLU A 265 -29.64 0.91 -13.12
C GLU A 265 -28.78 1.55 -14.22
N HIS A 266 -29.10 2.78 -14.62
CA HIS A 266 -28.31 3.49 -15.62
C HIS A 266 -26.89 3.73 -15.10
N GLU A 267 -26.77 4.22 -13.87
CA GLU A 267 -25.47 4.44 -13.24
C GLU A 267 -24.76 3.13 -12.90
N ARG A 268 -25.49 2.07 -12.54
CA ARG A 268 -24.92 0.73 -12.35
C ARG A 268 -24.26 0.22 -13.63
N THR A 269 -24.86 0.53 -14.78
CA THR A 269 -24.27 0.25 -16.10
C THR A 269 -23.00 1.07 -16.33
N ILE A 270 -22.98 2.35 -15.95
CA ILE A 270 -21.79 3.20 -16.03
C ILE A 270 -20.65 2.62 -15.17
N TYR A 271 -20.93 2.23 -13.92
CA TYR A 271 -19.94 1.59 -13.05
C TYR A 271 -19.31 0.35 -13.68
N TRP A 272 -20.13 -0.54 -14.26
CA TRP A 272 -19.62 -1.73 -14.97
C TRP A 272 -18.74 -1.36 -16.16
N ASN A 273 -19.14 -0.37 -16.96
CA ASN A 273 -18.34 0.09 -18.10
C ASN A 273 -17.00 0.68 -17.64
N ARG A 274 -17.01 1.53 -16.61
CA ARG A 274 -15.79 2.12 -16.05
C ARG A 274 -14.85 1.09 -15.44
N LEU A 275 -15.39 0.08 -14.75
CA LEU A 275 -14.58 -1.02 -14.22
C LEU A 275 -13.86 -1.81 -15.34
N ASN A 276 -14.48 -1.96 -16.51
CA ASN A 276 -13.89 -2.61 -17.68
C ASN A 276 -12.79 -1.76 -18.35
N GLU A 277 -12.93 -0.44 -18.32
CA GLU A 277 -12.02 0.50 -19.00
C GLU A 277 -10.83 0.92 -18.12
N GLU A 278 -11.05 1.04 -16.81
CA GLU A 278 -10.03 1.53 -15.89
C GLU A 278 -8.89 0.51 -15.73
N CYS A 279 -7.65 1.01 -15.75
CA CYS A 279 -6.45 0.21 -15.60
C CYS A 279 -5.81 0.32 -14.21
N GLU A 280 -6.08 1.40 -13.47
CA GLU A 280 -5.50 1.61 -12.15
C GLU A 280 -6.24 0.80 -11.08
N GLY A 281 -5.53 -0.15 -10.45
CA GLY A 281 -6.11 -1.13 -9.54
C GLY A 281 -6.89 -0.53 -8.35
N GLY A 282 -6.43 0.60 -7.80
CA GLY A 282 -7.13 1.28 -6.71
C GLY A 282 -8.48 1.87 -7.11
N VAL A 283 -8.55 2.56 -8.26
CA VAL A 283 -9.81 3.08 -8.82
C VAL A 283 -10.77 1.92 -9.15
N ARG A 284 -10.26 0.84 -9.77
CA ARG A 284 -11.05 -0.38 -10.05
C ARG A 284 -11.63 -0.99 -8.78
N GLY A 285 -10.84 -1.03 -7.70
CA GLY A 285 -11.29 -1.49 -6.40
C GLY A 285 -12.50 -0.70 -5.89
N TRP A 286 -12.49 0.63 -6.05
CA TRP A 286 -13.62 1.48 -5.64
C TRP A 286 -14.87 1.31 -6.51
N TYR A 287 -14.73 1.18 -7.83
CA TYR A 287 -15.87 0.84 -8.69
C TYR A 287 -16.49 -0.49 -8.29
N THR A 288 -15.65 -1.50 -8.04
CA THR A 288 -16.12 -2.83 -7.64
C THR A 288 -16.79 -2.79 -6.27
N TYR A 289 -16.26 -2.02 -5.32
CA TYR A 289 -16.88 -1.81 -4.01
C TYR A 289 -18.27 -1.17 -4.13
N GLY A 290 -18.43 -0.16 -4.97
CA GLY A 290 -19.72 0.47 -5.24
C GLY A 290 -20.72 -0.49 -5.91
N LEU A 291 -20.25 -1.31 -6.86
CA LEU A 291 -21.07 -2.36 -7.49
C LEU A 291 -21.50 -3.46 -6.50
N LEU A 292 -20.66 -3.78 -5.51
CA LEU A 292 -20.97 -4.80 -4.49
C LEU A 292 -22.17 -4.39 -3.64
N GLN A 293 -22.40 -3.09 -3.48
CA GLN A 293 -23.60 -2.55 -2.86
C GLN A 293 -24.80 -2.85 -3.75
N ASP A 294 -25.84 -3.44 -3.15
CA ASP A 294 -27.08 -3.83 -3.83
C ASP A 294 -26.88 -4.80 -5.02
N ALA A 295 -25.80 -5.59 -5.01
CA ALA A 295 -25.52 -6.57 -6.06
C ALA A 295 -26.56 -7.70 -6.11
N ASP A 296 -27.09 -7.95 -7.31
CA ASP A 296 -28.16 -8.92 -7.55
C ASP A 296 -27.60 -10.27 -8.05
N ILE A 297 -28.30 -11.36 -7.78
CA ILE A 297 -27.91 -12.72 -8.24
C ILE A 297 -27.86 -12.83 -9.77
N LEU A 298 -28.65 -12.02 -10.49
CA LEU A 298 -28.68 -11.98 -11.95
C LEU A 298 -27.37 -11.45 -12.55
N GLU A 299 -26.50 -10.84 -11.74
CA GLU A 299 -25.19 -10.34 -12.17
C GLU A 299 -24.07 -11.38 -12.01
N CYS A 300 -24.38 -12.62 -11.64
CA CYS A 300 -23.40 -13.64 -11.30
C CYS A 300 -22.33 -13.86 -12.39
N THR A 301 -22.73 -13.85 -13.66
CA THR A 301 -21.79 -13.96 -14.79
C THR A 301 -20.83 -12.77 -14.87
N LYS A 302 -21.32 -11.54 -14.60
CA LYS A 302 -20.46 -10.34 -14.60
C LYS A 302 -19.42 -10.40 -13.48
N TRP A 303 -19.84 -10.80 -12.28
CA TRP A 303 -18.94 -10.95 -11.13
C TRP A 303 -17.92 -12.07 -11.31
N ALA A 304 -18.35 -13.24 -11.79
CA ALA A 304 -17.48 -14.41 -11.97
C ALA A 304 -16.30 -14.15 -12.92
N GLN A 305 -16.46 -13.28 -13.92
CA GLN A 305 -15.39 -12.90 -14.85
C GLN A 305 -14.19 -12.22 -14.15
N TRP A 306 -14.42 -11.60 -12.99
CA TRP A 306 -13.39 -10.89 -12.23
C TRP A 306 -12.68 -11.76 -11.18
N ALA A 307 -13.00 -13.06 -11.10
CA ALA A 307 -12.41 -13.97 -10.11
C ALA A 307 -10.88 -14.12 -10.25
N THR A 308 -10.35 -13.88 -11.44
CA THR A 308 -8.91 -13.94 -11.75
C THR A 308 -8.24 -12.57 -11.81
N ASP A 309 -8.90 -11.51 -11.34
CA ASP A 309 -8.32 -10.18 -11.42
C ASP A 309 -7.02 -10.08 -10.62
N MET A 310 -6.02 -9.38 -11.17
CA MET A 310 -4.75 -9.22 -10.47
C MET A 310 -4.90 -8.34 -9.21
N ASN A 311 -5.90 -7.46 -9.19
CA ASN A 311 -6.22 -6.65 -8.04
C ASN A 311 -7.00 -7.47 -6.98
N TRP A 312 -6.37 -7.62 -5.81
CA TRP A 312 -6.88 -8.21 -4.60
C TRP A 312 -8.24 -7.63 -4.19
N THR A 313 -8.45 -6.32 -4.28
CA THR A 313 -9.73 -5.72 -3.85
C THR A 313 -10.87 -6.14 -4.75
N VAL A 314 -10.63 -6.15 -6.07
CA VAL A 314 -11.61 -6.65 -7.05
C VAL A 314 -11.97 -8.10 -6.71
N ARG A 315 -10.97 -8.97 -6.52
CA ARG A 315 -11.19 -10.38 -6.13
C ARG A 315 -11.86 -10.53 -4.76
N TRP A 316 -11.54 -9.68 -3.80
CA TRP A 316 -12.21 -9.66 -2.50
C TRP A 316 -13.69 -9.35 -2.67
N CYS A 317 -14.04 -8.32 -3.45
CA CYS A 317 -15.45 -8.01 -3.72
C CYS A 317 -16.16 -9.16 -4.44
N VAL A 318 -15.50 -9.85 -5.38
CA VAL A 318 -16.03 -11.07 -6.02
C VAL A 318 -16.29 -12.16 -4.97
N SER A 319 -15.33 -12.41 -4.07
CA SER A 319 -15.49 -13.38 -2.99
C SER A 319 -16.68 -13.03 -2.08
N GLU A 320 -16.85 -11.76 -1.71
CA GLU A 320 -17.96 -11.30 -0.89
C GLU A 320 -19.30 -11.44 -1.63
N TYR A 321 -19.36 -11.11 -2.94
CA TYR A 321 -20.54 -11.34 -3.77
C TYR A 321 -20.93 -12.82 -3.81
N LEU A 322 -19.97 -13.71 -4.10
CA LEU A 322 -20.22 -15.16 -4.19
C LEU A 322 -20.67 -15.75 -2.85
N SER A 323 -20.14 -15.21 -1.74
CA SER A 323 -20.52 -15.62 -0.38
C SER A 323 -21.97 -15.28 -0.04
N LYS A 324 -22.52 -14.18 -0.58
CA LYS A 324 -23.94 -13.82 -0.42
C LYS A 324 -24.89 -14.87 -1.02
N TYR A 325 -24.42 -15.66 -1.98
CA TYR A 325 -25.21 -16.66 -2.72
C TYR A 325 -24.58 -18.05 -2.63
N ALA A 326 -24.02 -18.39 -1.46
CA ALA A 326 -23.23 -19.62 -1.27
C ALA A 326 -23.98 -20.92 -1.60
N ASP A 327 -25.31 -20.93 -1.47
CA ASP A 327 -26.14 -22.09 -1.81
C ASP A 327 -26.28 -22.32 -3.32
N SER A 328 -26.00 -21.30 -4.14
CA SER A 328 -26.26 -21.29 -5.59
C SER A 328 -25.01 -21.09 -6.44
N LEU A 329 -23.95 -20.51 -5.88
CA LEU A 329 -22.73 -20.14 -6.60
C LEU A 329 -21.49 -20.82 -6.01
N PRO A 330 -20.52 -21.22 -6.86
CA PRO A 330 -19.23 -21.70 -6.37
C PRO A 330 -18.49 -20.61 -5.60
N GLN A 331 -17.71 -21.01 -4.60
CA GLN A 331 -16.96 -20.08 -3.75
C GLN A 331 -15.55 -19.86 -4.28
N LEU A 332 -15.07 -18.62 -4.14
CA LEU A 332 -13.71 -18.23 -4.50
C LEU A 332 -12.79 -18.44 -3.31
N GLU A 333 -11.74 -19.25 -3.50
CA GLU A 333 -10.68 -19.35 -2.50
C GLU A 333 -9.79 -18.10 -2.59
N LYS A 334 -9.58 -17.40 -1.46
CA LYS A 334 -8.80 -16.16 -1.43
C LYS A 334 -7.30 -16.48 -1.39
N THR A 335 -6.50 -15.70 -2.13
CA THR A 335 -5.03 -15.74 -2.08
C THR A 335 -4.44 -14.36 -2.30
N HIS A 336 -3.41 -13.99 -1.53
CA HIS A 336 -2.60 -12.81 -1.82
C HIS A 336 -1.42 -13.12 -2.75
N ASP A 337 -1.01 -14.39 -2.86
CA ASP A 337 -0.01 -14.81 -3.84
C ASP A 337 -0.56 -14.64 -5.28
N PRO A 338 0.05 -13.76 -6.11
CA PRO A 338 -0.38 -13.55 -7.49
C PRO A 338 -0.21 -14.79 -8.37
N ASP A 339 0.77 -15.67 -8.07
CA ASP A 339 1.04 -16.86 -8.87
C ASP A 339 -0.03 -17.96 -8.64
N LEU A 340 -0.82 -17.87 -7.56
CA LEU A 340 -1.89 -18.83 -7.24
C LEU A 340 -3.30 -18.38 -7.68
N ILE A 341 -3.46 -17.18 -8.26
CA ILE A 341 -4.79 -16.61 -8.56
C ILE A 341 -5.62 -17.51 -9.47
N GLN A 342 -5.02 -18.05 -10.53
CA GLN A 342 -5.71 -18.89 -11.51
C GLN A 342 -6.21 -20.19 -10.90
N ASP A 343 -5.35 -20.85 -10.11
CA ASP A 343 -5.67 -22.12 -9.46
C ASP A 343 -6.80 -21.93 -8.45
N LYS A 344 -6.77 -20.84 -7.68
CA LYS A 344 -7.77 -20.54 -6.64
C LYS A 344 -9.12 -20.12 -7.22
N ALA A 345 -9.14 -19.59 -8.44
CA ALA A 345 -10.36 -19.25 -9.17
C ALA A 345 -10.92 -20.41 -10.03
N PHE A 346 -10.27 -21.59 -10.05
CA PHE A 346 -10.58 -22.67 -10.99
C PHE A 346 -12.05 -23.11 -10.97
N SER A 347 -12.65 -23.25 -9.78
CA SER A 347 -14.06 -23.65 -9.61
C SER A 347 -15.01 -22.66 -10.28
N ILE A 348 -14.74 -21.36 -10.17
CA ILE A 348 -15.52 -20.27 -10.77
C ILE A 348 -15.39 -20.31 -12.30
N LEU A 349 -14.17 -20.50 -12.80
CA LEU A 349 -13.90 -20.57 -14.25
C LEU A 349 -14.58 -21.76 -14.92
N GLN A 350 -14.66 -22.91 -14.23
CA GLN A 350 -15.39 -24.08 -14.74
C GLN A 350 -16.90 -23.82 -14.77
N TRP A 351 -17.45 -23.22 -13.71
CA TRP A 351 -18.86 -22.85 -13.65
C TRP A 351 -19.24 -21.85 -14.75
N LEU A 352 -18.37 -20.87 -15.02
CA LEU A 352 -18.59 -19.85 -16.05
C LEU A 352 -18.63 -20.46 -17.47
N LYS A 353 -17.85 -21.50 -17.75
CA LYS A 353 -17.82 -22.17 -19.07
C LYS A 353 -19.10 -22.95 -19.42
N ILE A 354 -19.92 -23.28 -18.42
CA ILE A 354 -21.13 -24.10 -18.58
C ILE A 354 -22.38 -23.21 -18.76
N ARG A 355 -22.23 -21.87 -18.71
CA ARG A 355 -23.29 -20.87 -18.88
C ARG A 355 -23.01 -19.98 -20.07
#